data_AF-A0A6B1FI21-F1
#
_entry.id   AF-A0A6B1FI21-F1
#
_cell.length_a   1.000
_cell.length_b   1.000
_cell.length_c   1.000
_cell.angle_alpha   90.00
_cell.angle_beta   90.00
_cell.angle_gamma   90.00
#
_symmetry.space_group_name_H-M   'P 1'
#
loop_
_entity.id
_entity.type
_entity.pdbx_description
1 polymer ?
#
loop_
_entity_poly.entity_id
_entity_poly.type
_entity_poly.pdbx_seq_one_letter_code
_entity_poly.pdbx_strand_id
1 'polypeptide(L)'
;MTKEGPANMPADVAFNTIAEVQRLRAAGVEQAHAEAITASIHAGVTGGVATKADIAELRADIAVQRVGLRWITGIGAGIVAILVGASGFGFSMLVGMNADIAALQTSVAAQVVDIAAVQADIATIKEALQALAADK
;
A
#
# COMPACT_ATOMS: atom_id res chain seq x y z
N MET A 1 -22.85 28.37 -15.14
CA MET A 1 -22.57 27.58 -13.93
C MET A 1 -21.82 28.46 -12.95
N THR A 2 -22.55 29.24 -12.17
CA THR A 2 -21.99 30.14 -11.15
C THR A 2 -21.59 29.31 -9.93
N LYS A 3 -20.30 29.30 -9.61
CA LYS A 3 -19.77 28.70 -8.38
C LYS A 3 -20.34 29.46 -7.19
N GLU A 4 -21.28 28.86 -6.47
CA GLU A 4 -21.63 29.32 -5.13
C GLU A 4 -20.43 29.04 -4.23
N GLY A 5 -19.74 30.12 -3.84
CA GLY A 5 -18.74 30.06 -2.78
C GLY A 5 -19.38 29.57 -1.47
N PRO A 6 -18.60 28.98 -0.56
CA PRO A 6 -19.14 28.48 0.70
C PRO A 6 -19.86 29.62 1.41
N ALA A 7 -21.16 29.43 1.64
CA ALA A 7 -21.99 30.35 2.40
C ALA A 7 -21.26 30.68 3.70
N ASN A 8 -20.86 31.94 3.83
CA ASN A 8 -20.20 32.49 5.00
C ASN A 8 -21.21 32.44 6.15
N MET A 9 -21.27 31.30 6.87
CA MET A 9 -22.06 31.19 8.09
C MET A 9 -21.48 32.20 9.07
N PRO A 10 -22.29 33.13 9.61
CA PRO A 10 -21.81 34.12 10.57
C PRO A 10 -21.15 33.38 11.75
N ALA A 11 -19.89 33.70 12.00
CA ALA A 11 -18.98 32.95 12.86
C ALA A 11 -19.32 32.98 14.37
N ASP A 12 -20.44 33.56 14.76
CA ASP A 12 -20.82 33.69 16.17
C ASP A 12 -22.35 33.70 16.34
N VAL A 13 -22.91 32.51 16.55
CA VAL A 13 -24.30 32.33 17.01
C VAL A 13 -24.26 31.96 18.49
N ALA A 14 -23.56 32.75 19.30
CA ALA A 14 -23.60 32.61 20.74
C ALA A 14 -25.04 32.89 21.22
N PHE A 15 -25.64 31.95 21.95
CA PHE A 15 -26.98 32.11 22.50
C PHE A 15 -26.99 33.29 23.50
N ASN A 16 -27.64 34.39 23.12
CA ASN A 16 -27.70 35.60 23.95
C ASN A 16 -28.85 35.49 24.97
N THR A 17 -28.51 34.94 26.13
CA THR A 17 -29.41 34.71 27.27
C THR A 17 -30.17 35.97 27.69
N ILE A 18 -29.53 37.15 27.63
CA ILE A 18 -30.12 38.42 28.08
C ILE A 18 -31.20 38.90 27.11
N ALA A 19 -30.90 38.86 25.81
CA ALA A 19 -31.87 39.26 24.79
C ALA A 19 -33.11 38.35 24.79
N GLU A 20 -32.92 37.06 25.09
CA GLU A 20 -34.02 36.09 25.10
C GLU A 20 -34.92 36.23 26.33
N VAL A 21 -34.35 36.46 27.52
CA VAL A 21 -35.14 36.79 28.72
C VAL A 21 -35.98 38.07 28.49
N GLN A 22 -35.40 39.09 27.83
CA GLN A 22 -36.12 40.32 27.52
C GLN A 22 -37.29 40.10 26.54
N ARG A 23 -37.11 39.25 25.52
CA ARG A 23 -38.19 38.88 24.60
C ARG A 23 -39.32 38.14 25.31
N LEU A 24 -39.00 37.16 26.15
CA LEU A 24 -40.01 36.39 26.88
C LEU A 24 -40.83 37.29 27.82
N ARG A 25 -40.16 38.24 28.49
CA ARG A 25 -40.85 39.24 29.30
C ARG A 25 -41.75 40.17 28.48
N ALA A 26 -41.29 40.62 27.32
CA ALA A 26 -42.11 41.43 26.41
C ALA A 26 -43.34 40.67 25.88
N ALA A 27 -43.27 39.33 25.82
CA ALA A 27 -44.38 38.44 25.48
C ALA A 27 -45.29 38.11 26.68
N GLY A 28 -45.07 38.71 27.85
CA GLY A 28 -45.90 38.53 29.04
C GLY A 28 -45.50 37.35 29.94
N VAL A 29 -44.34 36.72 29.70
CA VAL A 29 -43.82 35.68 30.60
C VAL A 29 -43.23 36.34 31.85
N GLU A 30 -43.62 35.84 33.03
CA GLU A 30 -43.05 36.28 34.31
C GLU A 30 -41.53 36.08 34.34
N GLN A 31 -40.81 37.01 34.98
CA GLN A 31 -39.34 37.02 34.99
C GLN A 31 -38.72 35.69 35.44
N ALA A 32 -39.23 35.08 36.51
CA ALA A 32 -38.72 33.80 37.01
C ALA A 32 -38.90 32.67 35.99
N HIS A 33 -40.04 32.64 35.29
CA HIS A 33 -40.29 31.66 34.23
C HIS A 33 -39.42 31.92 32.99
N ALA A 34 -39.23 33.18 32.60
CA ALA A 34 -38.37 33.56 31.47
C ALA A 34 -36.91 33.14 31.72
N GLU A 35 -36.39 33.35 32.92
CA GLU A 35 -35.04 32.94 33.32
C GLU A 35 -34.90 31.40 33.34
N ALA A 36 -35.89 30.69 33.90
CA ALA A 36 -35.88 29.22 33.94
C ALA A 36 -35.93 28.58 32.54
N ILE A 37 -36.78 29.10 31.65
CA ILE A 37 -36.88 28.65 30.25
C ILE A 37 -35.55 28.92 29.53
N THR A 38 -35.00 30.11 29.67
CA THR A 38 -33.76 30.50 28.99
C THR A 38 -32.57 29.68 29.48
N ALA A 39 -32.48 29.40 30.78
CA ALA A 39 -31.45 28.55 31.36
C ALA A 39 -31.54 27.10 30.86
N SER A 40 -32.76 26.54 30.79
CA SER A 40 -33.00 25.20 30.25
C SER A 40 -32.58 25.09 28.78
N ILE A 41 -32.94 26.08 27.96
CA ILE A 41 -32.52 26.14 26.56
C ILE A 41 -31.00 26.26 26.47
N HIS A 42 -30.38 27.20 27.18
CA HIS A 42 -28.93 27.38 27.18
C HIS A 42 -28.18 26.09 27.56
N ALA A 43 -28.63 25.38 28.59
CA ALA A 43 -28.07 24.09 28.98
C ALA A 43 -28.26 23.02 27.89
N GLY A 44 -29.43 22.99 27.22
CA GLY A 44 -29.70 22.08 26.11
C GLY A 44 -28.83 22.34 24.87
N VAL A 45 -28.51 23.60 24.57
CA VAL A 45 -27.70 23.96 23.38
C VAL A 45 -26.20 23.87 23.64
N THR A 46 -25.75 23.99 24.90
CA THR A 46 -24.32 23.94 25.25
C THR A 46 -23.87 22.59 25.83
N GLY A 47 -24.77 21.83 26.48
CA GLY A 47 -24.42 20.62 27.24
C GLY A 47 -24.20 19.35 26.42
N GLY A 48 -24.39 19.37 25.09
CA GLY A 48 -24.29 18.17 24.25
C GLY A 48 -23.67 18.39 22.87
N VAL A 49 -23.11 19.57 22.60
CA VAL A 49 -22.45 19.89 21.33
C VAL A 49 -20.94 19.84 21.50
N ALA A 50 -20.25 19.20 20.55
CA ALA A 50 -18.80 19.31 20.47
C ALA A 50 -18.40 20.77 20.39
N THR A 51 -17.50 21.19 21.26
CA THR A 51 -16.97 22.55 21.29
C THR A 51 -16.14 22.82 20.03
N LYS A 52 -15.86 24.10 19.75
CA LYS A 52 -14.94 24.47 18.66
C LYS A 52 -13.56 23.85 18.85
N ALA A 53 -13.13 23.63 20.09
CA ALA A 53 -11.85 22.98 20.41
C ALA A 53 -11.87 21.50 20.00
N ASP A 54 -12.92 20.76 20.38
CA ASP A 54 -13.07 19.34 20.01
C ASP A 54 -13.06 19.15 18.48
N ILE A 55 -13.72 20.05 17.75
CA ILE A 55 -13.74 20.03 16.28
C ILE A 55 -12.35 20.32 15.70
N ALA A 56 -11.59 21.24 16.30
CA ALA A 56 -10.24 21.57 15.86
C ALA A 56 -9.28 20.39 16.09
N GLU A 57 -9.40 19.71 17.23
CA GLU A 57 -8.65 18.50 17.56
C GLU A 57 -8.95 17.37 16.58
N LEU A 58 -10.22 17.06 16.33
CA LEU A 58 -10.62 16.05 15.34
C LEU A 58 -10.09 16.37 13.93
N ARG A 59 -10.06 17.65 13.54
CA ARG A 59 -9.49 18.06 12.25
C ARG A 59 -7.98 17.85 12.19
N ALA A 60 -7.27 18.09 13.29
CA ALA A 60 -5.84 17.84 13.40
C ALA A 60 -5.56 16.33 13.31
N ASP A 61 -6.31 15.50 14.05
CA ASP A 61 -6.20 14.04 14.01
C ASP A 61 -6.47 13.48 12.61
N ILE A 62 -7.52 13.96 11.93
CA ILE A 62 -7.81 13.58 10.55
C ILE A 62 -6.67 13.96 9.60
N ALA A 63 -6.03 15.13 9.79
CA ALA A 63 -4.90 15.54 8.97
C ALA A 63 -3.71 14.59 9.15
N VAL A 64 -3.40 14.20 10.38
CA VAL A 64 -2.34 13.23 10.70
C VAL A 64 -2.66 11.85 10.12
N GLN A 65 -3.89 11.35 10.30
CA GLN A 65 -4.32 10.06 9.76
C GLN A 65 -4.24 10.01 8.23
N ARG A 66 -4.60 11.10 7.52
CA ARG A 66 -4.47 11.18 6.06
C ARG A 66 -3.01 11.05 5.59
N VAL A 67 -2.08 11.67 6.31
CA VAL A 67 -0.65 11.54 6.02
C VAL A 67 -0.21 10.09 6.22
N GLY A 68 -0.58 9.46 7.34
CA GLY A 68 -0.29 8.06 7.63
C GLY A 68 -0.84 7.09 6.56
N LEU A 69 -2.10 7.27 6.17
CA LEU A 69 -2.73 6.44 5.14
C LEU A 69 -2.03 6.60 3.78
N ARG A 70 -1.63 7.84 3.43
CA ARG A 70 -0.88 8.10 2.19
C ARG A 70 0.47 7.38 2.18
N TRP A 71 1.18 7.39 3.31
CA TRP A 71 2.41 6.62 3.48
C TRP A 71 2.17 5.11 3.32
N ILE A 72 1.13 4.57 3.97
CA ILE A 72 0.78 3.14 3.86
C ILE A 72 0.44 2.75 2.41
N THR A 73 -0.34 3.56 1.70
CA THR A 73 -0.64 3.30 0.27
C THR A 73 0.61 3.36 -0.61
N GLY A 74 1.55 4.28 -0.32
CA GLY A 74 2.82 4.36 -1.03
C GLY A 74 3.72 3.15 -0.78
N ILE A 75 3.83 2.71 0.48
CA ILE A 75 4.56 1.49 0.87
C ILE A 75 3.93 0.27 0.22
N GLY A 76 2.59 0.15 0.24
CA GLY A 76 1.87 -0.94 -0.42
C GLY A 76 2.18 -1.04 -1.92
N ALA A 77 2.20 0.09 -2.63
CA ALA A 77 2.60 0.13 -4.03
C ALA A 77 4.07 -0.30 -4.24
N GLY A 78 4.97 0.12 -3.36
CA GLY A 78 6.38 -0.29 -3.39
C GLY A 78 6.57 -1.80 -3.17
N ILE A 79 5.85 -2.40 -2.22
CA ILE A 79 5.89 -3.84 -1.95
C ILE A 79 5.40 -4.63 -3.17
N VAL A 80 4.30 -4.22 -3.79
CA VAL A 80 3.77 -4.87 -5.01
C VAL A 80 4.79 -4.78 -6.15
N ALA A 81 5.41 -3.62 -6.35
CA ALA A 81 6.44 -3.45 -7.38
C ALA A 81 7.67 -4.35 -7.15
N ILE A 82 8.14 -4.47 -5.90
CA ILE A 82 9.23 -5.37 -5.53
C ILE A 82 8.84 -6.83 -5.79
N LEU A 83 7.62 -7.24 -5.39
CA LEU A 83 7.16 -8.62 -5.55
C LEU A 83 7.04 -9.02 -7.03
N VAL A 84 6.46 -8.15 -7.86
CA VAL A 84 6.35 -8.37 -9.31
C VAL A 84 7.74 -8.37 -9.97
N GLY A 85 8.61 -7.43 -9.60
CA GLY A 85 9.99 -7.38 -10.12
C GLY A 85 10.80 -8.63 -9.75
N ALA A 86 10.75 -9.05 -8.49
CA ALA A 86 11.47 -10.22 -7.99
C ALA A 86 10.96 -11.53 -8.61
N SER A 87 9.63 -11.68 -8.75
CA SER A 87 9.05 -12.87 -9.39
C SER A 87 9.35 -12.93 -10.89
N GLY A 88 9.30 -11.80 -11.60
CA GLY A 88 9.67 -11.73 -13.02
C GLY A 88 11.14 -12.03 -13.26
N PHE A 89 12.04 -11.42 -12.47
CA PHE A 89 13.47 -11.67 -12.55
C PHE A 89 13.81 -13.14 -12.22
N GLY A 90 13.27 -13.66 -11.11
CA GLY A 90 13.50 -15.04 -10.68
C GLY A 90 13.01 -16.08 -11.70
N PHE A 91 11.82 -15.86 -12.28
CA PHE A 91 11.29 -16.76 -13.31
C PHE A 91 12.13 -16.73 -14.60
N SER A 92 12.51 -15.54 -15.07
CA SER A 92 13.34 -15.41 -16.27
C SER A 92 14.72 -16.06 -16.09
N MET A 93 15.33 -15.89 -14.92
CA MET A 93 16.61 -16.52 -14.60
C MET A 93 16.49 -18.05 -14.56
N LEU A 94 15.44 -18.58 -13.94
CA LEU A 94 15.19 -20.02 -13.88
C LEU A 94 14.98 -20.64 -15.28
N VAL A 95 14.23 -19.96 -16.15
CA VAL A 95 14.04 -20.40 -17.54
C VAL A 95 15.37 -20.41 -18.30
N GLY A 96 16.18 -19.35 -18.14
CA GLY A 96 17.52 -19.29 -18.75
C GLY A 96 18.43 -20.42 -18.28
N MET A 97 18.52 -20.64 -16.96
CA MET A 97 19.32 -21.72 -16.39
C MET A 97 18.88 -23.10 -16.90
N ASN A 98 17.57 -23.34 -17.05
CA ASN A 98 17.08 -24.60 -17.59
C ASN A 98 17.47 -24.80 -19.07
N ALA A 99 17.47 -23.74 -19.88
CA ALA A 99 17.93 -23.80 -21.26
C ALA A 99 19.44 -24.10 -21.33
N ASP A 100 20.23 -23.45 -20.49
CA ASP A 100 21.68 -23.68 -20.40
C ASP A 100 21.98 -25.12 -19.96
N ILE A 101 21.25 -25.65 -18.97
CA ILE A 101 21.37 -27.05 -18.51
C ILE A 101 21.07 -28.02 -19.65
N ALA A 102 20.00 -27.79 -20.42
CA ALA A 102 19.64 -28.65 -21.55
C ALA A 102 20.72 -28.63 -22.66
N ALA A 103 21.30 -27.45 -22.93
CA ALA A 103 22.41 -27.30 -23.88
C ALA A 103 23.66 -28.05 -23.39
N LEU A 104 24.01 -27.91 -22.10
CA LEU A 104 25.10 -28.63 -21.46
C LEU A 104 24.91 -30.15 -21.53
N GLN A 105 23.71 -30.65 -21.24
CA GLN A 105 23.39 -32.07 -21.34
C GLN A 105 23.58 -32.61 -22.76
N THR A 106 23.15 -31.85 -23.76
CA THR A 106 23.33 -32.21 -25.18
C THR A 106 24.81 -32.27 -25.56
N SER A 107 25.58 -31.26 -25.14
CA SER A 107 27.03 -31.20 -25.39
C SER A 107 27.78 -32.37 -24.73
N VAL A 108 27.48 -32.66 -23.47
CA VAL A 108 28.08 -33.78 -22.73
C VAL A 108 27.73 -35.12 -23.39
N ALA A 109 26.49 -35.30 -23.84
CA ALA A 109 26.09 -36.52 -24.55
C ALA A 109 26.89 -36.72 -25.85
N ALA A 110 27.12 -35.66 -26.61
CA ALA A 110 27.96 -35.71 -27.81
C ALA A 110 29.41 -36.08 -27.47
N GLN A 111 29.99 -35.45 -26.43
CA GLN A 111 31.34 -35.76 -25.98
C GLN A 111 31.49 -37.22 -25.53
N VAL A 112 30.48 -37.81 -24.89
CA VAL A 112 30.49 -39.23 -24.51
C VAL A 112 30.57 -40.14 -25.75
N VAL A 113 29.86 -39.80 -26.83
CA VAL A 113 29.93 -40.54 -28.10
C VAL A 113 31.32 -40.44 -28.72
N ASP A 114 31.90 -39.24 -28.75
CA ASP A 114 33.23 -39.01 -29.30
C ASP A 114 34.31 -39.78 -28.51
N ILE A 115 34.21 -39.80 -27.17
CA ILE A 115 35.13 -40.58 -26.32
C ILE A 115 35.01 -42.08 -26.62
N ALA A 116 33.79 -42.59 -26.79
CA ALA A 116 33.60 -44.00 -27.14
C ALA A 116 34.22 -44.35 -28.50
N ALA A 117 34.10 -43.46 -29.50
CA ALA A 117 34.74 -43.63 -30.80
C ALA A 117 36.27 -43.66 -30.68
N VAL A 118 36.86 -42.70 -29.95
CA VAL A 118 38.30 -42.65 -29.68
C VAL A 118 38.79 -43.92 -28.98
N GLN A 119 38.02 -44.45 -28.02
CA GLN A 119 38.37 -45.71 -27.35
C GLN A 119 38.39 -46.91 -28.31
N ALA A 120 37.46 -46.97 -29.27
CA ALA A 120 37.44 -48.01 -30.29
C ALA A 120 38.64 -47.91 -31.25
N ASP A 121 39.00 -46.69 -31.66
CA ASP A 121 40.17 -46.45 -32.51
C ASP A 121 41.46 -46.88 -31.79
N ILE A 122 41.61 -46.53 -30.51
CA ILE A 122 42.75 -46.93 -29.68
C ILE A 122 42.86 -48.47 -29.60
N ALA A 123 41.74 -49.18 -29.41
CA ALA A 123 41.74 -50.63 -29.37
C ALA A 123 42.23 -51.23 -30.71
N THR A 124 41.72 -50.72 -31.82
CA THR A 124 42.11 -51.14 -33.18
C THR A 124 43.61 -50.88 -33.44
N ILE A 125 44.10 -49.69 -33.07
CA ILE A 125 45.53 -49.34 -33.22
C ILE A 125 46.40 -50.27 -32.37
N LYS A 126 45.97 -50.60 -31.15
CA LYS A 126 46.70 -51.51 -30.27
C LYS A 126 46.83 -52.90 -30.87
N GLU A 127 45.76 -53.45 -31.45
CA GLU A 127 45.78 -54.73 -32.15
C GLU A 127 46.73 -54.70 -33.36
N ALA A 128 46.65 -53.65 -34.19
CA ALA A 128 47.54 -53.49 -35.34
C ALA A 128 49.03 -53.42 -34.95
N LEU A 129 49.36 -52.71 -33.86
CA LEU A 129 50.72 -52.63 -33.34
C LEU A 129 51.22 -53.98 -32.83
N GLN A 130 50.38 -54.77 -32.16
CA GLN A 130 50.73 -56.10 -31.70
C GLN A 130 51.01 -57.05 -32.87
N ALA A 131 50.21 -56.99 -33.94
CA ALA A 131 50.44 -57.77 -35.15
C ALA A 131 51.77 -57.41 -35.83
N LEU A 132 52.07 -56.12 -35.99
CA LEU A 132 53.35 -55.66 -36.56
C LEU A 132 54.55 -56.07 -35.70
N ALA A 133 54.40 -56.07 -34.39
CA ALA A 133 55.47 -56.51 -33.48
C ALA A 133 55.73 -58.02 -33.56
N ALA A 134 54.74 -58.82 -33.95
CA ALA A 134 54.88 -60.27 -34.13
C ALA A 134 55.50 -60.66 -35.49
N ASP A 135 55.47 -59.76 -36.48
CA ASP A 135 56.02 -59.96 -37.83
C ASP A 135 57.53 -59.59 -37.94
N LYS A 136 58.12 -59.09 -36.85
CA LYS A 136 59.55 -58.74 -36.74
C LYS A 136 60.31 -59.75 -35.89
#